data_AF-A0A2T5IVK6-F1
#
_entry.id   AF-A0A2T5IVK6-F1
#
_cell.length_a   1.000
_cell.length_b   1.000
_cell.length_c   1.000
_cell.angle_alpha   90.00
_cell.angle_beta   90.00
_cell.angle_gamma   90.00
#
_symmetry.space_group_name_H-M   'P 1'
#
loop_
_entity.id
_entity.type
_entity.pdbx_description
1 polymer ?
#
loop_
_entity_poly.entity_id
_entity_poly.type
_entity_poly.pdbx_seq_one_letter_code
_entity_poly.pdbx_strand_id
1 'polypeptide(L)'
;MLSPNQIRANARKFSLEWKDETRERAESQTFWNEFFAVFGVNRRKVGIFEATFKKLKGTQGFIDVYWPKKLVCEQKVAVQI
;
A
#
# COMPACT_ATOMS: atom_id res chain seq x y z
N MET A 1 1.51 20.66 -0.85
CA MET A 1 2.22 19.69 0.01
C MET A 1 1.51 19.69 1.35
N LEU A 2 1.25 18.54 1.98
CA LEU A 2 0.58 18.50 3.29
C LEU A 2 1.54 18.98 4.39
N SER A 3 0.99 19.63 5.42
CA SER A 3 1.76 19.98 6.62
C SER A 3 1.99 18.74 7.51
N PRO A 4 3.03 18.74 8.36
CA PRO A 4 3.25 17.65 9.31
C PRO A 4 2.05 17.38 10.24
N ASN A 5 1.30 18.42 10.61
CA ASN A 5 0.08 18.27 11.42
C ASN A 5 -1.03 17.53 10.66
N GLN A 6 -1.22 17.85 9.38
CA GLN A 6 -2.20 17.16 8.53
C GLN A 6 -1.82 15.69 8.32
N ILE A 7 -0.53 15.41 8.07
CA ILE A 7 -0.04 14.04 7.92
C ILE A 7 -0.30 13.25 9.22
N ARG A 8 0.00 13.83 10.39
CA ARG A 8 -0.28 13.19 11.69
C ARG A 8 -1.76 12.90 11.89
N ALA A 9 -2.64 13.86 11.57
CA ALA A 9 -4.08 13.69 11.70
C ALA A 9 -4.59 12.58 10.77
N ASN A 10 -4.16 12.57 9.52
CA ASN A 10 -4.53 11.55 8.54
C ASN A 10 -4.01 10.16 8.95
N ALA A 11 -2.77 10.07 9.43
CA ALA A 11 -2.17 8.82 9.88
C ALA A 11 -2.92 8.22 11.08
N ARG A 12 -3.34 9.08 12.03
CA ARG A 12 -4.15 8.65 13.17
C ARG A 12 -5.50 8.12 12.72
N LYS A 13 -6.18 8.82 11.80
CA LYS A 13 -7.47 8.39 11.25
C LYS A 13 -7.33 7.03 10.56
N PHE A 14 -6.39 6.92 9.63
CA PHE A 14 -6.08 5.68 8.92
C PHE A 14 -5.83 4.52 9.88
N SER A 15 -4.96 4.72 10.88
CA SER A 15 -4.65 3.68 11.86
C SER A 15 -5.87 3.23 12.66
N LEU A 16 -6.83 4.12 12.95
CA LEU A 16 -8.04 3.76 13.69
C LEU A 16 -9.05 3.00 12.81
N GLU A 17 -9.16 3.37 11.54
CA GLU A 17 -10.04 2.70 10.58
C GLU A 17 -9.56 1.28 10.26
N TRP A 18 -8.25 1.07 10.18
CA TRP A 18 -7.65 -0.21 9.79
C TRP A 18 -7.25 -1.12 10.97
N LYS A 19 -7.46 -0.70 12.23
CA LYS A 19 -6.99 -1.46 13.41
C LYS A 19 -7.68 -2.81 13.63
N ASP A 20 -8.96 -2.92 13.26
CA ASP A 20 -9.79 -4.12 13.47
C ASP A 20 -10.22 -4.76 12.14
N GLU A 21 -9.70 -4.27 11.01
CA GLU A 21 -10.10 -4.76 9.69
C GLU A 21 -9.51 -6.16 9.43
N THR A 22 -10.37 -7.09 9.02
CA THR A 22 -10.06 -8.52 8.90
C THR A 22 -10.51 -9.13 7.57
N ARG A 23 -11.10 -8.35 6.64
CA ARG A 23 -11.64 -8.84 5.37
C ARG A 23 -10.58 -9.02 4.27
N GLU A 24 -10.71 -10.09 3.47
CA GLU A 24 -9.75 -10.51 2.44
C GLU A 24 -9.79 -9.72 1.10
N ARG A 25 -8.63 -9.74 0.42
CA ARG A 25 -8.25 -9.34 -0.97
C ARG A 25 -8.84 -8.07 -1.61
N ALA A 26 -10.14 -7.83 -1.54
CA ALA A 26 -10.77 -6.63 -2.10
C ALA A 26 -10.29 -5.35 -1.38
N GLU A 27 -9.87 -5.47 -0.13
CA GLU A 27 -9.37 -4.36 0.69
C GLU A 27 -7.90 -3.98 0.42
N SER A 28 -7.11 -4.81 -0.26
CA SER A 28 -5.67 -4.49 -0.48
C SER A 28 -5.49 -3.21 -1.31
N GLN A 29 -6.29 -3.04 -2.36
CA GLN A 29 -6.21 -1.83 -3.18
C GLN A 29 -6.75 -0.60 -2.42
N THR A 30 -7.81 -0.77 -1.63
CA THR A 30 -8.38 0.30 -0.79
C THR A 30 -7.36 0.73 0.28
N PHE A 31 -6.75 -0.22 0.97
CA PHE A 31 -5.68 0.01 1.95
C PHE A 31 -4.58 0.89 1.38
N TRP A 32 -4.03 0.52 0.22
CA TRP A 32 -2.95 1.31 -0.38
C TRP A 32 -3.40 2.69 -0.83
N ASN A 33 -4.60 2.81 -1.39
CA ASN A 33 -5.15 4.11 -1.78
C ASN A 33 -5.24 5.05 -0.57
N GLU A 34 -5.76 4.57 0.55
CA GLU A 34 -5.95 5.34 1.77
C GLU A 34 -4.63 5.60 2.49
N PHE A 35 -3.72 4.63 2.50
CA PHE A 35 -2.36 4.80 3.03
C PHE A 35 -1.62 5.92 2.30
N PHE A 36 -1.66 5.95 0.97
CA PHE A 36 -1.01 7.02 0.20
C PHE A 36 -1.72 8.38 0.37
N ALA A 37 -3.03 8.37 0.61
CA ALA A 37 -3.78 9.57 0.94
C ALA A 37 -3.30 10.24 2.25
N VAL A 38 -2.76 9.47 3.22
CA VAL A 38 -2.12 10.03 4.43
C VAL A 38 -1.04 11.06 4.08
N PHE A 39 -0.27 10.80 3.03
CA PHE A 39 0.82 11.64 2.57
C PHE A 39 0.40 12.62 1.45
N GLY A 40 -0.88 12.65 1.07
CA GLY A 40 -1.38 13.44 -0.05
C GLY A 40 -0.84 12.97 -1.40
N VAL A 41 -0.47 11.69 -1.50
CA VAL A 41 0.06 11.08 -2.71
C VAL A 41 -1.09 10.41 -3.45
N ASN A 42 -1.28 10.78 -4.71
CA ASN A 42 -2.25 10.10 -5.55
C ASN A 42 -1.72 8.72 -5.95
N ARG A 43 -2.54 7.68 -5.81
CA ARG A 43 -2.19 6.30 -6.21
C ARG A 43 -1.63 6.17 -7.62
N ARG A 44 -2.03 7.03 -8.57
CA ARG A 44 -1.53 7.02 -9.95
C ARG A 44 -0.05 7.42 -10.07
N LYS A 45 0.50 8.08 -9.04
CA LYS A 45 1.94 8.40 -8.93
C LYS A 45 2.75 7.24 -8.35
N VAL A 46 2.06 6.25 -7.78
CA VAL A 46 2.62 5.01 -7.29
C VAL A 46 2.41 3.96 -8.39
N GLY A 47 3.50 3.39 -8.89
CA GLY A 47 3.48 2.41 -9.98
C GLY A 47 2.94 1.04 -9.55
N ILE A 48 2.66 0.23 -10.59
CA ILE A 48 1.91 -1.03 -10.67
C ILE A 48 1.81 -1.85 -9.36
N PHE A 49 0.57 -2.25 -9.05
CA PHE A 49 0.18 -3.05 -7.88
C PHE A 49 0.11 -4.56 -8.11
N GLU A 50 0.24 -5.02 -9.35
CA GLU A 50 0.36 -6.44 -9.71
C GLU A 50 1.36 -6.59 -10.87
N ALA A 51 2.60 -6.10 -10.67
CA ALA A 51 3.62 -6.23 -11.68
C ALA A 51 4.20 -7.64 -11.61
N THR A 52 3.90 -8.45 -12.62
CA THR A 52 4.62 -9.70 -12.86
C THR A 52 6.05 -9.36 -13.27
N PHE A 53 6.98 -9.29 -12.32
CA PHE A 53 8.40 -9.13 -12.64
C PHE A 53 8.98 -10.51 -12.98
N LYS A 54 9.35 -10.71 -14.25
CA LYS A 54 10.19 -11.84 -14.64
C LYS A 54 11.61 -11.57 -14.12
N LYS A 55 12.02 -12.27 -13.06
CA LYS A 55 13.44 -12.28 -12.65
C LYS A 55 14.25 -13.01 -13.74
N LEU A 56 15.47 -12.54 -13.99
CA LEU A 56 16.43 -13.11 -14.94
C LEU A 56 16.77 -14.60 -14.68
N LYS A 57 16.43 -15.15 -13.51
CA LYS A 57 16.71 -16.54 -13.08
C LYS A 57 15.44 -17.39 -12.84
N GLY A 58 14.37 -17.14 -13.61
CA GLY A 58 13.28 -18.12 -13.80
C GLY A 58 12.20 -18.19 -12.71
N THR A 59 12.33 -17.49 -11.58
CA THR A 59 11.25 -17.38 -10.59
C THR A 59 10.49 -16.07 -10.76
N GLN A 60 9.21 -16.19 -11.12
CA GLN A 60 8.27 -15.07 -11.18
C GLN A 60 7.95 -14.59 -9.76
N GLY A 61 8.16 -13.30 -9.49
CA GLY A 61 7.76 -12.65 -8.24
C GLY A 61 6.62 -11.67 -8.48
N PHE A 62 5.77 -11.48 -7.46
CA PHE A 62 4.76 -10.44 -7.44
C PHE A 62 5.28 -9.26 -6.62
N ILE A 63 4.81 -8.07 -6.96
CA ILE A 63 5.05 -6.84 -6.20
C ILE A 63 3.69 -6.16 -6.07
N ASP A 64 3.23 -6.00 -4.84
CA ASP A 64 1.95 -5.34 -4.55
C ASP A 64 2.03 -3.82 -4.70
N VAL A 65 3.21 -3.20 -4.51
CA VAL A 65 3.38 -1.76 -4.73
C VAL A 65 4.78 -1.43 -5.21
N TYR A 66 4.87 -0.61 -6.26
CA TYR A 66 6.15 -0.05 -6.71
C TYR A 66 6.12 1.47 -6.84
N TRP A 67 6.79 2.20 -5.95
CA TRP A 67 7.04 3.63 -6.14
C TRP A 67 8.50 3.84 -6.59
N PRO A 68 8.73 4.20 -7.86
CA PRO A 68 10.08 4.40 -8.39
C PRO A 68 10.94 5.30 -7.49
N LYS A 69 12.11 4.80 -7.09
CA LYS A 69 13.11 5.49 -6.25
C LYS A 69 12.62 5.87 -4.84
N LYS A 70 11.52 5.29 -4.35
CA LYS A 70 10.92 5.62 -3.05
C LYS A 70 10.65 4.38 -2.21
N LEU A 71 9.88 3.41 -2.70
CA LEU A 71 9.53 2.21 -1.95
C LEU A 71 9.11 1.06 -2.87
N VAL A 72 9.27 -0.16 -2.36
CA VAL A 72 8.69 -1.39 -2.88
C VAL A 72 8.03 -2.09 -1.71
N CYS A 73 6.77 -2.51 -1.85
CA CYS A 73 6.04 -3.18 -0.78
C CYS A 73 5.41 -4.47 -1.28
N GLU A 74 5.34 -5.43 -0.35
CA GLU A 74 4.58 -6.67 -0.45
C GLU A 74 3.55 -6.66 0.70
N GLN A 75 2.30 -6.91 0.39
CA GLN A 75 1.20 -7.02 1.34
C GLN A 75 0.87 -8.48 1.57
N LYS A 76 0.94 -8.90 2.83
CA LYS A 76 0.40 -10.19 3.27
C LYS A 76 -0.86 -9.92 4.09
N VAL A 77 -1.96 -10.57 3.72
CA VAL A 77 -3.12 -10.63 4.61
C VAL A 77 -2.77 -11.53 5.79
N ALA A 78 -3.17 -11.14 7.00
CA ALA A 78 -3.08 -12.03 8.15
C ALA A 78 -4.10 -13.14 7.93
N VAL A 79 -3.63 -14.30 7.48
CA VAL A 79 -4.43 -15.53 7.54
C VAL A 79 -4.65 -15.79 9.03
N GLN A 80 -5.90 -15.72 9.51
CA GLN A 80 -6.24 -16.28 10.82
C GLN A 80 -5.94 -17.78 10.74
N ILE A 81 -4.90 -18.21 11.43
CA ILE A 81 -4.53 -19.62 11.62
C ILE A 81 -5.22 -20.12 12.89
#